data_AF-A0A849KGY4-F1
#
_entry.id   AF-A0A849KGY4-F1
#
_cell.length_a   1.000
_cell.length_b   1.000
_cell.length_c   1.000
_cell.angle_alpha   90.00
_cell.angle_beta   90.00
_cell.angle_gamma   90.00
#
_symmetry.space_group_name_H-M   'P 1'
#
loop_
_entity.id
_entity.type
_entity.pdbx_description
1 polymer ?
#
loop_
_entity_poly.entity_id
_entity_poly.type
_entity_poly.pdbx_seq_one_letter_code
_entity_poly.pdbx_strand_id
1 'polypeptide(L)'
;MCHGDAGDGNSRARGGLNPPPRDFTSAKSAQELTRERMIAAVKTGVPGTAMVGWKDQMSDQQIAKVVDYVRGTFMRPSITDENRGRQIYARVCSVCHGERGNGSMWASANLKPSPRDFSSAGAKADLTRDRMITAVANGRPNTAMNGYSTRFNRQEIEAVVDYIRTAFMRVEGDTGISGTHAHGMPSSKQAKAQEKAARKGEDHSAHAHHDHGGGAKGDENSHAAHGHGTAGKLDMKASFNEGLKGDFAAGKKFYEANCATCHGNKGDGQGPRAYFINPKPAVFTSAESRKAMNRPVIFDGVSLGRRGTEMPAWDKVLTKQEIANVSEYVFRAFIQPPKKADVASRK
;
A
#
# COMPACT_ATOMS: atom_id res chain seq x y z
N MET A 1 -36.36 -11.15 6.88
CA MET A 1 -37.45 -10.96 7.86
C MET A 1 -36.91 -10.88 9.29
N CYS A 2 -36.32 -11.93 9.89
CA CYS A 2 -35.86 -11.86 11.30
C CYS A 2 -34.66 -10.93 11.55
N HIS A 3 -33.69 -10.87 10.63
CA HIS A 3 -32.44 -10.12 10.82
C HIS A 3 -32.52 -8.62 10.47
N GLY A 4 -33.73 -8.11 10.17
CA GLY A 4 -33.93 -6.73 9.72
C GLY A 4 -33.41 -6.49 8.31
N ASP A 5 -33.94 -5.48 7.63
CA ASP A 5 -33.52 -5.14 6.26
C ASP A 5 -32.14 -4.46 6.25
N ALA A 6 -31.75 -3.86 7.38
CA ALA A 6 -30.42 -3.29 7.62
C ALA A 6 -29.39 -4.31 8.13
N GLY A 7 -29.78 -5.58 8.37
CA GLY A 7 -28.90 -6.61 8.92
C GLY A 7 -28.50 -6.42 10.40
N ASP A 8 -29.14 -5.49 11.09
CA ASP A 8 -28.89 -5.10 12.50
C ASP A 8 -29.66 -5.96 13.51
N GLY A 9 -30.38 -6.99 13.05
CA GLY A 9 -31.23 -7.82 13.89
C GLY A 9 -32.51 -7.12 14.36
N ASN A 10 -32.76 -5.88 13.92
CA ASN A 10 -33.90 -5.07 14.33
C ASN A 10 -35.06 -5.21 13.34
N SER A 11 -35.82 -6.28 13.51
CA SER A 11 -37.04 -6.52 12.73
C SER A 11 -38.30 -6.40 13.59
N ARG A 12 -39.47 -6.33 12.94
CA ARG A 12 -40.78 -6.45 13.62
C ARG A 12 -40.90 -7.72 14.47
N ALA A 13 -40.15 -8.78 14.13
CA ALA A 13 -40.15 -10.03 14.87
C ALA A 13 -39.22 -10.03 16.10
N ARG A 14 -38.32 -9.05 16.25
CA ARG A 14 -37.27 -9.03 17.29
C ARG A 14 -37.82 -9.26 18.70
N GLY A 15 -38.94 -8.62 19.06
CA GLY A 15 -39.52 -8.69 20.40
C GLY A 15 -40.01 -10.08 20.82
N GLY A 16 -40.24 -10.99 19.87
CA GLY A 16 -40.72 -12.36 20.13
C GLY A 16 -39.62 -13.42 20.09
N LEU A 17 -38.35 -13.04 19.93
CA LEU A 17 -37.25 -13.98 19.72
C LEU A 17 -36.24 -13.87 20.88
N ASN A 18 -36.03 -14.97 21.59
CA ASN A 18 -35.04 -15.08 22.65
C ASN A 18 -34.11 -16.30 22.40
N PRO A 19 -32.79 -16.09 22.19
CA PRO A 19 -32.09 -14.82 22.12
C PRO A 19 -32.49 -13.98 20.88
N PRO A 20 -32.27 -12.66 20.89
CA PRO A 20 -32.58 -11.81 19.75
C PRO A 20 -31.76 -12.20 18.52
N PRO A 21 -32.27 -11.92 17.30
CA PRO A 21 -31.53 -12.14 16.06
C PRO A 21 -30.17 -11.45 16.08
N ARG A 22 -29.17 -12.09 15.46
CA ARG A 22 -27.81 -11.58 15.37
C ARG A 22 -27.78 -10.25 14.60
N ASP A 23 -27.13 -9.25 15.19
CA ASP A 23 -26.74 -7.99 14.57
C ASP A 23 -25.42 -8.18 13.79
N PHE A 24 -25.50 -8.24 12.46
CA PHE A 24 -24.35 -8.40 11.58
C PHE A 24 -23.53 -7.12 11.40
N THR A 25 -24.06 -5.97 11.81
CA THR A 25 -23.40 -4.67 11.67
C THR A 25 -22.46 -4.34 12.85
N SER A 26 -22.48 -5.16 13.91
CA SER A 26 -21.63 -4.95 15.10
C SER A 26 -20.18 -5.41 14.91
N ALA A 27 -19.24 -4.71 15.55
CA ALA A 27 -17.82 -5.10 15.59
C ALA A 27 -17.61 -6.49 16.21
N LYS A 28 -18.42 -6.85 17.21
CA LYS A 28 -18.40 -8.17 17.84
C LYS A 28 -18.76 -9.27 16.84
N SER A 29 -19.77 -9.05 16.00
CA SER A 29 -20.11 -9.98 14.92
C SER A 29 -19.02 -10.10 13.87
N ALA A 30 -18.37 -9.00 13.49
CA ALA A 30 -17.27 -9.03 12.55
C ALA A 30 -16.07 -9.88 13.04
N GLN A 31 -15.80 -9.87 14.35
CA GLN A 31 -14.73 -10.66 14.97
C GLN A 31 -15.10 -12.13 15.15
N GLU A 32 -16.33 -12.39 15.62
CA GLU A 32 -16.74 -13.74 16.01
C GLU A 32 -17.25 -14.61 14.84
N LEU A 33 -17.73 -13.99 13.77
CA LEU A 33 -18.39 -14.69 12.67
C LEU A 33 -17.45 -14.88 11.47
N THR A 34 -16.73 -16.00 11.48
CA THR A 34 -16.02 -16.50 10.31
C THR A 34 -17.01 -16.92 9.22
N ARG A 35 -16.56 -16.93 7.96
CA ARG A 35 -17.39 -17.35 6.83
C ARG A 35 -17.90 -18.78 7.02
N GLU A 36 -17.03 -19.66 7.50
CA GLU A 36 -17.30 -21.09 7.74
C GLU A 36 -18.33 -21.26 8.85
N ARG A 37 -18.21 -20.47 9.93
CA ARG A 37 -19.18 -20.48 11.04
C ARG A 37 -20.56 -20.01 10.58
N MET A 38 -20.62 -18.98 9.73
CA MET A 38 -21.89 -18.50 9.17
C MET A 38 -22.53 -19.53 8.24
N ILE A 39 -21.73 -20.21 7.40
CA ILE A 39 -22.22 -21.30 6.56
C ILE A 39 -22.80 -22.42 7.42
N ALA A 40 -22.10 -22.83 8.47
CA ALA A 40 -22.60 -23.84 9.40
C ALA A 40 -23.92 -23.40 10.05
N ALA A 41 -23.98 -22.15 10.55
CA ALA A 41 -25.19 -21.61 11.17
C ALA A 41 -26.39 -21.55 10.23
N VAL A 42 -26.20 -21.18 8.95
CA VAL A 42 -27.29 -21.19 7.95
C VAL A 42 -27.68 -22.63 7.59
N LYS A 43 -26.70 -23.53 7.45
CA LYS A 43 -26.92 -24.92 7.04
C LYS A 43 -27.66 -25.72 8.11
N THR A 44 -27.22 -25.67 9.37
CA THR A 44 -27.76 -26.53 10.45
C THR A 44 -28.59 -25.79 11.48
N GLY A 45 -28.68 -24.46 11.39
CA GLY A 45 -29.30 -23.64 12.41
C GLY A 45 -28.39 -23.43 13.61
N VAL A 46 -28.88 -22.67 14.60
CA VAL A 46 -28.18 -22.39 15.85
C VAL A 46 -29.01 -22.94 17.01
N PRO A 47 -28.57 -24.02 17.68
CA PRO A 47 -29.29 -24.62 18.79
C PRO A 47 -29.63 -23.62 19.90
N GLY A 48 -30.83 -23.76 20.48
CA GLY A 48 -31.31 -22.84 21.52
C GLY A 48 -31.72 -21.46 21.01
N THR A 49 -31.91 -21.31 19.69
CA THR A 49 -32.38 -20.05 19.07
C THR A 49 -33.47 -20.32 18.04
N ALA A 50 -34.11 -19.26 17.57
CA ALA A 50 -35.08 -19.33 16.47
C ALA A 50 -34.44 -19.50 15.09
N MET A 51 -33.10 -19.54 14.97
CA MET A 51 -32.42 -19.74 13.70
C MET A 51 -32.40 -21.22 13.32
N VAL A 52 -33.35 -21.62 12.49
CA VAL A 52 -33.46 -22.97 11.93
C VAL A 52 -32.42 -23.24 10.85
N GLY A 53 -32.12 -24.52 10.59
CA GLY A 53 -31.25 -24.92 9.49
C GLY A 53 -31.97 -24.92 8.15
N TRP A 54 -31.29 -24.47 7.10
CA TRP A 54 -31.83 -24.33 5.74
C TRP A 54 -31.32 -25.39 4.76
N LYS A 55 -30.57 -26.40 5.24
CA LYS A 55 -30.00 -27.47 4.40
C LYS A 55 -31.03 -28.23 3.54
N ASP A 56 -32.28 -28.31 3.99
CA ASP A 56 -33.33 -29.07 3.29
C ASP A 56 -34.07 -28.21 2.25
N GLN A 57 -33.84 -26.89 2.25
CA GLN A 57 -34.47 -25.92 1.36
C GLN A 57 -33.48 -25.22 0.42
N MET A 58 -32.18 -25.31 0.70
CA MET A 58 -31.12 -24.63 -0.04
C MET A 58 -29.91 -25.55 -0.23
N SER A 59 -29.33 -25.53 -1.43
CA SER A 59 -28.05 -26.19 -1.71
C SER A 59 -26.88 -25.49 -1.00
N ASP A 60 -25.77 -26.21 -0.82
CA ASP A 60 -24.54 -25.67 -0.22
C ASP A 60 -24.01 -24.42 -0.95
N GLN A 61 -24.15 -24.37 -2.27
CA GLN A 61 -23.78 -23.19 -3.06
C GLN A 61 -24.70 -21.99 -2.79
N GLN A 62 -26.01 -22.21 -2.64
CA GLN A 62 -26.95 -21.14 -2.32
C GLN A 62 -26.72 -20.61 -0.90
N ILE A 63 -26.43 -21.50 0.05
CA ILE A 63 -26.07 -21.14 1.43
C ILE A 63 -24.80 -20.28 1.43
N ALA A 64 -23.76 -20.70 0.71
CA ALA A 64 -22.53 -19.93 0.58
C ALA A 64 -22.78 -18.54 -0.01
N LYS A 65 -23.60 -18.44 -1.06
CA LYS A 65 -23.96 -17.15 -1.68
C LYS A 65 -24.72 -16.22 -0.74
N VAL A 66 -25.64 -16.75 0.08
CA VAL A 66 -26.34 -15.94 1.09
C VAL A 66 -25.38 -15.45 2.16
N VAL A 67 -24.46 -16.29 2.62
CA VAL A 67 -23.41 -15.87 3.58
C VAL A 67 -22.52 -14.80 2.97
N ASP A 68 -22.09 -14.96 1.74
CA ASP A 68 -21.25 -13.98 1.05
C ASP A 68 -22.00 -12.65 0.83
N TYR A 69 -23.30 -12.70 0.52
CA TYR A 69 -24.16 -11.51 0.49
C TYR A 69 -24.25 -10.82 1.86
N VAL A 70 -24.57 -11.54 2.94
CA VAL A 70 -24.66 -10.94 4.28
C VAL A 70 -23.33 -10.30 4.70
N ARG A 71 -22.22 -10.98 4.40
CA ARG A 71 -20.87 -10.47 4.68
C ARG A 71 -20.53 -9.22 3.88
N GLY A 72 -20.84 -9.20 2.59
CA GLY A 72 -20.56 -8.06 1.70
C GLY A 72 -21.48 -6.86 1.94
N THR A 73 -22.74 -7.10 2.31
CA THR A 73 -23.77 -6.07 2.45
C THR A 73 -23.83 -5.49 3.86
N PHE A 74 -23.82 -6.33 4.90
CA PHE A 74 -24.10 -5.91 6.28
C PHE A 74 -22.88 -5.98 7.21
N MET A 75 -21.99 -6.95 6.98
CA MET A 75 -20.73 -7.07 7.74
C MET A 75 -19.58 -6.30 7.10
N ARG A 76 -19.90 -5.18 6.44
CA ARG A 76 -18.89 -4.15 6.19
C ARG A 76 -18.27 -3.80 7.54
N PRO A 77 -16.94 -3.63 7.65
CA PRO A 77 -16.34 -3.20 8.91
C PRO A 77 -17.13 -2.01 9.44
N SER A 78 -17.84 -2.24 10.54
CA SER A 78 -18.65 -1.24 11.22
C SER A 78 -17.77 -0.01 11.45
N ILE A 79 -18.34 1.17 11.28
CA ILE A 79 -17.72 2.49 11.41
C ILE A 79 -17.16 2.74 12.84
N THR A 80 -17.10 1.74 13.70
CA THR A 80 -16.15 1.67 14.82
C THR A 80 -14.70 1.41 14.37
N ASP A 81 -14.49 1.13 13.08
CA ASP A 81 -13.22 1.01 12.37
C ASP A 81 -12.98 2.22 11.44
N GLU A 82 -13.44 3.40 11.87
CA GLU A 82 -13.29 4.72 11.20
C GLU A 82 -11.82 5.07 10.84
N ASN A 83 -10.88 4.23 11.27
CA ASN A 83 -9.47 4.44 11.19
C ASN A 83 -8.66 3.31 10.55
N ARG A 84 -9.17 2.14 10.11
CA ARG A 84 -8.22 1.13 9.57
C ARG A 84 -7.54 1.57 8.27
N GLY A 85 -8.32 1.99 7.28
CA GLY A 85 -7.80 2.58 6.04
C GLY A 85 -6.96 3.83 6.31
N ARG A 86 -7.43 4.70 7.22
CA ARG A 86 -6.70 5.91 7.66
C ARG A 86 -5.37 5.59 8.36
N GLN A 87 -5.33 4.58 9.22
CA GLN A 87 -4.15 4.15 9.98
C GLN A 87 -3.13 3.50 9.05
N ILE A 88 -3.60 2.63 8.15
CA ILE A 88 -2.73 2.07 7.11
C ILE A 88 -2.16 3.21 6.27
N TYR A 89 -2.99 4.16 5.84
CA TYR A 89 -2.53 5.32 5.09
C TYR A 89 -1.49 6.14 5.86
N ALA A 90 -1.82 6.57 7.08
CA ALA A 90 -0.99 7.44 7.91
C ALA A 90 0.33 6.78 8.32
N ARG A 91 0.35 5.45 8.48
CA ARG A 91 1.58 4.71 8.81
C ARG A 91 2.38 4.40 7.56
N VAL A 92 1.76 3.92 6.49
CA VAL A 92 2.49 3.28 5.39
C VAL A 92 2.51 4.13 4.12
N CYS A 93 1.41 4.79 3.79
CA CYS A 93 1.28 5.47 2.50
C CYS A 93 1.69 6.95 2.56
N SER A 94 1.42 7.65 3.67
CA SER A 94 1.63 9.09 3.81
C SER A 94 3.10 9.50 3.71
N VAL A 95 4.01 8.56 3.98
CA VAL A 95 5.45 8.78 3.84
C VAL A 95 5.79 9.23 2.42
N CYS A 96 5.20 8.61 1.40
CA CYS A 96 5.41 9.01 0.01
C CYS A 96 4.28 9.91 -0.50
N HIS A 97 3.03 9.58 -0.20
CA HIS A 97 1.86 10.27 -0.74
C HIS A 97 1.44 11.54 0.03
N GLY A 98 2.14 11.87 1.12
CA GLY A 98 1.87 13.03 1.96
C GLY A 98 0.65 12.85 2.87
N GLU A 99 0.57 13.58 3.97
CA GLU A 99 -0.57 13.48 4.91
C GLU A 99 -1.91 13.91 4.28
N ARG A 100 -1.86 14.71 3.20
CA ARG A 100 -3.03 15.21 2.47
C ARG A 100 -3.27 14.51 1.13
N GLY A 101 -2.54 13.43 0.81
CA GLY A 101 -2.68 12.73 -0.46
C GLY A 101 -2.15 13.45 -1.70
N ASN A 102 -1.42 14.56 -1.52
CA ASN A 102 -0.91 15.40 -2.61
C ASN A 102 0.54 15.10 -3.03
N GLY A 103 1.10 13.98 -2.57
CA GLY A 103 2.52 13.67 -2.69
C GLY A 103 3.33 14.44 -1.64
N SER A 104 4.09 13.73 -0.80
CA SER A 104 4.96 14.38 0.18
C SER A 104 6.07 15.16 -0.54
N MET A 105 6.45 16.33 -0.02
CA MET A 105 7.43 17.21 -0.69
C MET A 105 8.76 16.50 -0.98
N TRP A 106 9.26 15.70 -0.03
CA TRP A 106 10.51 14.97 -0.22
C TRP A 106 10.37 13.92 -1.33
N ALA A 107 9.28 13.14 -1.34
CA ALA A 107 9.09 12.09 -2.33
C ALA A 107 8.85 12.68 -3.74
N SER A 108 8.11 13.78 -3.84
CA SER A 108 7.89 14.49 -5.11
C SER A 108 9.18 15.12 -5.66
N ALA A 109 10.09 15.58 -4.80
CA ALA A 109 11.37 16.13 -5.21
C ALA A 109 12.37 15.05 -5.65
N ASN A 110 12.33 13.87 -5.05
CA ASN A 110 13.40 12.86 -5.19
C ASN A 110 12.99 11.60 -5.98
N LEU A 111 11.70 11.31 -6.18
CA LEU A 111 11.26 10.12 -6.92
C LEU A 111 10.80 10.50 -8.33
N LYS A 112 11.24 9.71 -9.31
CA LYS A 112 10.81 9.81 -10.71
C LYS A 112 10.24 8.47 -11.17
N PRO A 113 8.93 8.40 -11.52
CA PRO A 113 7.93 9.45 -11.44
C PRO A 113 7.56 9.80 -9.98
N SER A 114 7.06 11.02 -9.76
CA SER A 114 6.61 11.46 -8.44
C SER A 114 5.38 10.67 -7.96
N PRO A 115 5.16 10.54 -6.65
CA PRO A 115 3.92 9.99 -6.12
C PRO A 115 2.71 10.76 -6.65
N ARG A 116 1.62 10.04 -6.90
CA ARG A 116 0.40 10.63 -7.45
C ARG A 116 -0.23 11.58 -6.41
N ASP A 117 -0.58 12.78 -6.86
CA ASP A 117 -1.48 13.69 -6.16
C ASP A 117 -2.94 13.24 -6.37
N PHE A 118 -3.50 12.61 -5.35
CA PHE A 118 -4.88 12.10 -5.35
C PHE A 118 -5.92 13.22 -5.36
N SER A 119 -5.56 14.45 -4.97
CA SER A 119 -6.49 15.59 -5.00
C SER A 119 -6.66 16.19 -6.39
N SER A 120 -5.77 15.87 -7.34
CA SER A 120 -5.79 16.42 -8.70
C SER A 120 -6.99 15.94 -9.52
N ALA A 121 -7.51 16.80 -10.41
CA ALA A 121 -8.61 16.45 -11.32
C ALA A 121 -8.27 15.24 -12.20
N GLY A 122 -7.03 15.16 -12.68
CA GLY A 122 -6.55 14.01 -13.43
C GLY A 122 -6.63 12.71 -12.64
N ALA A 123 -6.21 12.71 -11.36
CA ALA A 123 -6.32 11.54 -10.49
C ALA A 123 -7.76 11.10 -10.28
N LYS A 124 -8.68 12.06 -10.10
CA LYS A 124 -10.12 11.76 -9.93
C LYS A 124 -10.72 11.12 -11.17
N ALA A 125 -10.29 11.54 -12.36
CA ALA A 125 -10.78 11.01 -13.62
C ALA A 125 -10.22 9.61 -13.93
N ASP A 126 -8.94 9.35 -13.64
CA ASP A 126 -8.27 8.14 -14.13
C ASP A 126 -8.09 7.03 -13.09
N LEU A 127 -8.12 7.34 -11.78
CA LEU A 127 -7.97 6.34 -10.72
C LEU A 127 -9.32 5.75 -10.31
N THR A 128 -9.74 4.70 -11.01
CA THR A 128 -10.87 3.86 -10.58
C THR A 128 -10.52 3.07 -9.31
N ARG A 129 -11.55 2.65 -8.55
CA ARG A 129 -11.35 1.86 -7.31
C ARG A 129 -10.53 0.60 -7.58
N ASP A 130 -10.88 -0.17 -8.60
CA ASP A 130 -10.20 -1.42 -8.94
C ASP A 130 -8.76 -1.21 -9.41
N ARG A 131 -8.50 -0.13 -10.17
CA ARG A 131 -7.15 0.25 -10.56
C ARG A 131 -6.29 0.58 -9.34
N MET A 132 -6.85 1.30 -8.37
CA MET A 132 -6.16 1.61 -7.11
C MET A 132 -5.89 0.36 -6.28
N ILE A 133 -6.87 -0.55 -6.15
CA ILE A 133 -6.70 -1.83 -5.45
C ILE A 133 -5.57 -2.65 -6.09
N THR A 134 -5.58 -2.75 -7.42
CA THR A 134 -4.55 -3.47 -8.18
C THR A 134 -3.16 -2.85 -7.97
N ALA A 135 -3.06 -1.52 -8.00
CA ALA A 135 -1.80 -0.81 -7.79
C ALA A 135 -1.28 -0.95 -6.35
N VAL A 136 -2.16 -0.95 -5.33
CA VAL A 136 -1.74 -1.15 -3.93
C VAL A 136 -1.36 -2.61 -3.68
N ALA A 137 -2.08 -3.57 -4.26
CA ALA A 137 -1.78 -4.99 -4.09
C ALA A 137 -0.44 -5.37 -4.77
N ASN A 138 -0.23 -4.94 -6.01
CA ASN A 138 0.84 -5.44 -6.86
C ASN A 138 1.98 -4.44 -7.08
N GLY A 139 1.79 -3.19 -6.67
CA GLY A 139 2.71 -2.10 -6.97
C GLY A 139 2.51 -1.56 -8.38
N ARG A 140 3.40 -0.66 -8.79
CA ARG A 140 3.42 -0.09 -10.14
C ARG A 140 4.81 -0.25 -10.77
N PRO A 141 4.93 -0.99 -11.89
CA PRO A 141 6.19 -1.15 -12.60
C PRO A 141 6.84 0.19 -12.93
N ASN A 142 8.18 0.22 -12.90
CA ASN A 142 9.01 1.42 -13.20
C ASN A 142 8.70 2.62 -12.29
N THR A 143 8.27 2.36 -11.06
CA THR A 143 8.08 3.37 -10.01
C THR A 143 8.55 2.85 -8.66
N ALA A 144 8.67 3.73 -7.67
CA ALA A 144 8.94 3.35 -6.28
C ALA A 144 7.71 2.76 -5.54
N MET A 145 6.55 2.64 -6.19
CA MET A 145 5.33 2.10 -5.56
C MET A 145 5.37 0.57 -5.54
N ASN A 146 5.79 -0.01 -4.41
CA ASN A 146 5.80 -1.45 -4.19
C ASN A 146 4.39 -2.04 -4.03
N GLY A 147 4.27 -3.36 -4.19
CA GLY A 147 3.05 -4.11 -3.87
C GLY A 147 2.98 -4.52 -2.40
N TYR A 148 1.79 -4.46 -1.83
CA TYR A 148 1.53 -4.72 -0.41
C TYR A 148 0.73 -5.99 -0.12
N SER A 149 0.43 -6.81 -1.13
CA SER A 149 -0.33 -8.07 -0.97
C SER A 149 0.28 -9.10 -0.03
N THR A 150 1.58 -9.01 0.24
CA THR A 150 2.29 -9.87 1.22
C THR A 150 2.15 -9.39 2.66
N ARG A 151 1.66 -8.17 2.87
CA ARG A 151 1.61 -7.51 4.18
C ARG A 151 0.21 -7.11 4.62
N PHE A 152 -0.67 -6.86 3.66
CA PHE A 152 -2.07 -6.56 3.92
C PHE A 152 -2.94 -7.59 3.21
N ASN A 153 -3.98 -8.03 3.91
CA ASN A 153 -5.00 -8.83 3.29
C ASN A 153 -5.86 -7.98 2.34
N ARG A 154 -6.71 -8.62 1.55
CA ARG A 154 -7.55 -7.93 0.57
C ARG A 154 -8.45 -6.86 1.18
N GLN A 155 -9.04 -7.12 2.34
CA GLN A 155 -9.95 -6.17 3.01
C GLN A 155 -9.21 -4.91 3.47
N GLU A 156 -7.97 -5.05 3.94
CA GLU A 156 -7.12 -3.93 4.35
C GLU A 156 -6.70 -3.06 3.16
N ILE A 157 -6.39 -3.68 2.03
CA ILE A 157 -6.08 -2.99 0.77
C ILE A 157 -7.31 -2.21 0.29
N GLU A 158 -8.48 -2.83 0.30
CA GLU A 158 -9.74 -2.17 -0.06
C GLU A 158 -10.04 -0.99 0.88
N ALA A 159 -9.85 -1.17 2.20
CA ALA A 159 -10.08 -0.12 3.19
C ALA A 159 -9.19 1.12 2.99
N VAL A 160 -7.90 0.95 2.69
CA VAL A 160 -7.01 2.09 2.43
C VAL A 160 -7.34 2.79 1.11
N VAL A 161 -7.75 2.04 0.08
CA VAL A 161 -8.19 2.63 -1.20
C VAL A 161 -9.46 3.45 -0.99
N ASP A 162 -10.44 2.92 -0.28
CA ASP A 162 -11.69 3.62 0.00
C ASP A 162 -11.43 4.89 0.82
N TYR A 163 -10.54 4.83 1.82
CA TYR A 163 -10.08 6.02 2.55
C TYR A 163 -9.49 7.09 1.63
N ILE A 164 -8.58 6.73 0.70
CA ILE A 164 -7.96 7.70 -0.22
C ILE A 164 -9.01 8.37 -1.11
N ARG A 165 -9.96 7.58 -1.64
CA ARG A 165 -11.01 8.07 -2.54
C ARG A 165 -11.96 9.04 -1.83
N THR A 166 -12.37 8.71 -0.62
CA THR A 166 -13.25 9.58 0.17
C THR A 166 -12.49 10.81 0.69
N ALA A 167 -11.33 10.63 1.33
CA ALA A 167 -10.63 11.70 2.03
C ALA A 167 -9.92 12.71 1.12
N PHE A 168 -9.32 12.25 0.01
CA PHE A 168 -8.47 13.10 -0.82
C PHE A 168 -9.06 13.37 -2.21
N MET A 169 -9.70 12.36 -2.80
CA MET A 169 -10.31 12.53 -4.13
C MET A 169 -11.69 13.19 -4.03
N ARG A 170 -12.35 13.13 -2.86
CA ARG A 170 -13.74 13.59 -2.65
C ARG A 170 -14.70 13.01 -3.69
N VAL A 171 -14.40 11.78 -4.13
CA VAL A 171 -15.34 11.03 -4.96
C VAL A 171 -16.34 10.47 -3.96
N GLU A 172 -17.53 11.07 -3.92
CA GLU A 172 -18.65 10.50 -3.18
C GLU A 172 -18.80 9.06 -3.65
N GLY A 173 -18.79 8.12 -2.71
CA GLY A 173 -18.97 6.73 -3.04
C GLY A 173 -20.28 6.57 -3.79
N ASP A 174 -20.33 5.59 -4.70
CA ASP A 174 -21.56 5.14 -5.33
C ASP A 174 -22.56 4.50 -4.33
N THR A 175 -22.43 4.80 -3.03
CA THR A 175 -23.42 4.71 -1.97
C THR A 175 -23.10 5.77 -0.92
N GLY A 176 -24.13 6.53 -0.52
CA GLY A 176 -24.02 7.82 0.16
C GLY A 176 -23.22 7.82 1.47
N ILE A 177 -22.33 8.81 1.56
CA ILE A 177 -21.75 9.31 2.80
C ILE A 177 -22.22 10.75 2.92
N SER A 178 -23.45 10.95 3.38
CA SER A 178 -23.90 12.24 3.91
C SER A 178 -23.55 12.28 5.38
N GLY A 179 -22.65 13.19 5.74
CA GLY A 179 -22.17 13.27 7.11
C GLY A 179 -21.21 14.40 7.42
N THR A 180 -21.34 15.57 6.77
CA THR A 180 -20.93 16.87 7.34
C THR A 180 -21.64 18.01 6.61
N HIS A 181 -22.86 18.35 7.04
CA HIS A 181 -23.31 19.74 6.99
C HIS A 181 -22.73 20.43 8.22
N ALA A 182 -21.60 21.11 8.05
CA ALA A 182 -21.15 22.12 9.00
C ALA A 182 -21.51 23.49 8.42
N HIS A 183 -22.24 24.26 9.23
CA HIS A 183 -22.97 25.48 8.93
C HIS A 183 -22.23 26.54 8.08
N GLY A 184 -22.98 27.10 7.12
CA GLY A 184 -22.65 28.30 6.36
C GLY A 184 -23.63 28.51 5.20
N MET A 185 -24.84 29.01 5.47
CA MET A 185 -25.85 29.43 4.47
C MET A 185 -25.77 30.96 4.23
N PRO A 186 -26.35 31.52 3.15
CA PRO A 186 -26.04 31.28 1.74
C PRO A 186 -25.82 32.61 0.96
N SER A 187 -25.27 32.56 -0.26
CA SER A 187 -25.58 33.58 -1.27
C SER A 187 -25.73 32.96 -2.64
N SER A 188 -26.92 33.20 -3.17
CA SER A 188 -27.49 32.83 -4.45
C SER A 188 -26.69 33.26 -5.68
N LYS A 189 -27.03 32.59 -6.79
CA LYS A 189 -26.75 32.90 -8.21
C LYS A 189 -25.47 32.26 -8.76
N GLN A 190 -25.64 31.06 -9.31
CA GLN A 190 -25.28 30.72 -10.72
C GLN A 190 -25.62 29.25 -10.99
N ALA A 191 -26.91 28.94 -11.01
CA ALA A 191 -27.43 27.79 -11.75
C ALA A 191 -28.09 28.35 -13.00
N LYS A 192 -27.39 28.23 -14.14
CA LYS A 192 -27.85 28.34 -15.55
C LYS A 192 -26.75 28.93 -16.42
N ALA A 193 -25.87 28.08 -16.93
CA ALA A 193 -25.26 28.23 -18.24
C ALA A 193 -24.31 27.04 -18.44
N GLN A 194 -24.76 26.03 -19.19
CA GLN A 194 -23.99 25.27 -20.20
C GLN A 194 -24.68 23.93 -20.48
N GLU A 195 -25.93 24.04 -20.94
CA GLU A 195 -26.51 23.11 -21.89
C GLU A 195 -26.68 23.91 -23.20
N LYS A 196 -25.69 23.81 -24.09
CA LYS A 196 -25.80 23.98 -25.56
C LYS A 196 -24.40 24.14 -26.18
N ALA A 197 -24.10 23.18 -27.06
CA ALA A 197 -23.09 23.13 -28.14
C ALA A 197 -22.20 21.90 -27.98
N ALA A 198 -22.15 20.93 -28.88
CA ALA A 198 -22.86 20.73 -30.13
C ALA A 198 -22.79 19.23 -30.46
N ARG A 199 -23.92 18.65 -30.89
CA ARG A 199 -23.95 17.46 -31.74
C ARG A 199 -23.79 17.90 -33.20
N LYS A 200 -22.91 17.22 -33.93
CA LYS A 200 -22.95 16.89 -35.37
C LYS A 200 -21.79 15.89 -35.56
N GLY A 201 -22.02 14.58 -35.74
CA GLY A 201 -22.71 13.93 -36.87
C GLY A 201 -21.68 13.73 -37.98
N GLU A 202 -20.98 12.57 -38.02
CA GLU A 202 -21.17 11.46 -39.01
C GLU A 202 -20.58 11.83 -40.40
N ASP A 203 -19.90 11.03 -41.21
CA ASP A 203 -19.56 9.60 -41.30
C ASP A 203 -18.42 9.46 -42.35
N HIS A 204 -17.81 8.26 -42.47
CA HIS A 204 -17.30 7.58 -43.69
C HIS A 204 -15.97 6.82 -43.53
N SER A 205 -16.11 5.49 -43.40
CA SER A 205 -15.46 4.38 -44.13
C SER A 205 -13.96 4.38 -44.54
N ALA A 206 -13.27 3.36 -44.01
CA ALA A 206 -12.52 2.28 -44.69
C ALA A 206 -11.08 2.45 -45.23
N HIS A 207 -10.30 1.38 -44.95
CA HIS A 207 -9.07 0.87 -45.58
C HIS A 207 -7.76 1.66 -45.32
N ALA A 208 -6.56 1.10 -45.14
CA ALA A 208 -6.05 -0.27 -45.21
C ALA A 208 -4.74 -0.38 -44.40
N HIS A 209 -4.36 -1.62 -44.11
CA HIS A 209 -3.04 -2.20 -43.85
C HIS A 209 -1.81 -1.28 -44.05
N HIS A 210 -0.90 -1.30 -43.07
CA HIS A 210 0.51 -1.60 -43.34
C HIS A 210 1.15 -2.31 -42.14
N ASP A 211 1.64 -3.50 -42.48
CA ASP A 211 2.57 -4.35 -41.77
C ASP A 211 3.95 -3.67 -41.69
N HIS A 212 4.65 -3.81 -40.57
CA HIS A 212 6.11 -3.97 -40.55
C HIS A 212 6.54 -4.56 -39.21
N GLY A 213 6.59 -5.89 -39.19
CA GLY A 213 7.42 -6.65 -38.28
C GLY A 213 8.91 -6.32 -38.46
N GLY A 214 9.59 -6.11 -37.34
CA GLY A 214 11.04 -6.00 -37.24
C GLY A 214 11.49 -6.64 -35.94
N GLY A 215 11.67 -7.96 -35.96
CA GLY A 215 12.19 -8.73 -34.84
C GLY A 215 13.68 -8.45 -34.64
N ALA A 216 14.06 -8.13 -33.42
CA ALA A 216 15.44 -8.21 -32.95
C ALA A 216 15.50 -9.23 -31.81
N LYS A 217 16.33 -10.25 -32.03
CA LYS A 217 16.69 -11.31 -31.11
C LYS A 217 17.67 -10.80 -30.04
N GLY A 218 17.65 -11.47 -28.89
CA GLY A 218 18.76 -11.61 -27.96
C GLY A 218 18.55 -10.89 -26.62
N ASP A 219 18.93 -11.42 -25.46
CA ASP A 219 19.52 -12.70 -25.10
C ASP A 219 19.19 -12.96 -23.61
N GLU A 220 19.00 -14.24 -23.29
CA GLU A 220 19.24 -14.94 -22.03
C GLU A 220 19.45 -14.11 -20.74
N ASN A 221 18.37 -13.98 -19.96
CA ASN A 221 18.45 -13.52 -18.56
C ASN A 221 18.88 -14.70 -17.67
N SER A 222 20.18 -14.74 -17.35
CA SER A 222 20.76 -15.63 -16.36
C SER A 222 20.29 -15.23 -14.96
N HIS A 223 19.25 -15.92 -14.48
CA HIS A 223 18.85 -15.89 -13.08
C HIS A 223 19.90 -16.63 -12.23
N ALA A 224 20.95 -15.92 -11.82
CA ALA A 224 21.81 -16.37 -10.72
C ALA A 224 21.04 -16.23 -9.40
N ALA A 225 20.39 -17.34 -9.03
CA ALA A 225 20.02 -17.60 -7.66
C ALA A 225 21.29 -17.74 -6.80
N HIS A 226 21.58 -16.75 -5.97
CA HIS A 226 22.45 -16.94 -4.81
C HIS A 226 21.50 -17.24 -3.63
N GLY A 227 21.37 -18.46 -3.13
CA GLY A 227 22.43 -19.44 -2.89
C GLY A 227 22.91 -19.21 -1.46
N HIS A 228 22.36 -19.99 -0.52
CA HIS A 228 22.93 -20.16 0.81
C HIS A 228 24.33 -20.78 0.66
N GLY A 229 25.33 -19.93 0.43
CA GLY A 229 26.73 -20.28 0.33
C GLY A 229 27.39 -20.28 1.70
N THR A 230 28.25 -21.27 1.90
CA THR A 230 29.07 -21.55 3.08
C THR A 230 29.75 -20.31 3.66
N ALA A 231 29.93 -20.32 4.99
CA ALA A 231 30.45 -19.23 5.83
C ALA A 231 31.92 -18.86 5.55
N GLY A 232 32.21 -18.32 4.37
CA GLY A 232 33.39 -17.52 4.10
C GLY A 232 33.20 -16.13 4.73
N LYS A 233 34.23 -15.62 5.42
CA LYS A 233 34.21 -14.29 6.02
C LYS A 233 33.99 -13.24 4.93
N LEU A 234 32.95 -12.42 5.06
CA LEU A 234 32.62 -11.37 4.09
C LEU A 234 33.82 -10.42 3.89
N ASP A 235 34.23 -10.20 2.64
CA ASP A 235 35.33 -9.27 2.35
C ASP A 235 34.87 -7.81 2.51
N MET A 236 35.35 -7.16 3.57
CA MET A 236 35.04 -5.77 3.88
C MET A 236 35.78 -4.76 3.00
N LYS A 237 36.78 -5.19 2.21
CA LYS A 237 37.52 -4.34 1.27
C LYS A 237 36.95 -4.38 -0.15
N ALA A 238 35.99 -5.28 -0.41
CA ALA A 238 35.34 -5.38 -1.71
C ALA A 238 34.85 -4.02 -2.20
N SER A 239 35.20 -3.68 -3.45
CA SER A 239 34.69 -2.52 -4.15
C SER A 239 33.29 -2.80 -4.69
N PHE A 240 32.62 -1.76 -5.21
CA PHE A 240 31.43 -1.97 -6.01
C PHE A 240 31.77 -2.72 -7.32
N ASN A 241 30.78 -3.40 -7.88
CA ASN A 241 30.89 -4.03 -9.19
C ASN A 241 30.91 -2.98 -10.31
N GLU A 242 31.26 -3.40 -11.53
CA GLU A 242 31.18 -2.57 -12.75
C GLU A 242 32.00 -1.27 -12.71
N GLY A 243 33.04 -1.21 -11.88
CA GLY A 243 33.93 -0.03 -11.79
C GLY A 243 33.32 1.20 -11.13
N LEU A 244 32.14 1.06 -10.50
CA LEU A 244 31.47 2.15 -9.78
C LEU A 244 32.34 2.65 -8.63
N LYS A 245 32.44 3.98 -8.48
CA LYS A 245 33.16 4.64 -7.39
C LYS A 245 32.21 5.50 -6.59
N GLY A 246 31.92 5.12 -5.35
CA GLY A 246 30.97 5.87 -4.54
C GLY A 246 31.51 7.24 -4.12
N ASP A 247 30.69 8.28 -4.31
CA ASP A 247 30.89 9.62 -3.77
C ASP A 247 30.22 9.72 -2.39
N PHE A 248 31.04 9.83 -1.35
CA PHE A 248 30.59 9.93 0.04
C PHE A 248 29.75 11.19 0.30
N ALA A 249 30.09 12.34 -0.28
CA ALA A 249 29.41 13.61 -0.01
C ALA A 249 28.03 13.64 -0.70
N ALA A 250 27.97 13.19 -1.96
CA ALA A 250 26.71 13.02 -2.68
C ALA A 250 25.82 11.98 -1.96
N GLY A 251 26.40 10.87 -1.53
CA GLY A 251 25.72 9.83 -0.77
C GLY A 251 25.15 10.33 0.56
N LYS A 252 25.92 11.12 1.31
CA LYS A 252 25.46 11.75 2.56
C LYS A 252 24.24 12.62 2.33
N LYS A 253 24.33 13.53 1.36
CA LYS A 253 23.23 14.45 1.01
C LYS A 253 21.96 13.66 0.66
N PHE A 254 22.09 12.61 -0.14
CA PHE A 254 20.95 11.77 -0.52
C PHE A 254 20.39 10.99 0.69
N TYR A 255 21.24 10.42 1.53
CA TYR A 255 20.84 9.67 2.71
C TYR A 255 20.03 10.54 3.69
N GLU A 256 20.52 11.73 3.99
CA GLU A 256 19.87 12.66 4.92
C GLU A 256 18.48 13.07 4.41
N ALA A 257 18.33 13.25 3.09
CA ALA A 257 17.07 13.61 2.47
C ALA A 257 16.07 12.45 2.37
N ASN A 258 16.53 11.22 2.16
CA ASN A 258 15.66 10.11 1.72
C ASN A 258 15.67 8.88 2.63
N CYS A 259 16.76 8.61 3.34
CA CYS A 259 16.96 7.36 4.10
C CYS A 259 16.82 7.58 5.61
N ALA A 260 17.27 8.73 6.11
CA ALA A 260 17.34 9.02 7.55
C ALA A 260 15.96 9.08 8.23
N THR A 261 14.90 9.37 7.48
CA THR A 261 13.52 9.35 7.99
C THR A 261 13.15 7.99 8.61
N CYS A 262 13.71 6.90 8.06
CA CYS A 262 13.48 5.54 8.55
C CYS A 262 14.70 5.01 9.32
N HIS A 263 15.91 5.17 8.77
CA HIS A 263 17.13 4.59 9.34
C HIS A 263 17.80 5.46 10.41
N GLY A 264 17.33 6.69 10.62
CA GLY A 264 17.91 7.67 11.55
C GLY A 264 19.17 8.35 10.99
N ASN A 265 19.41 9.61 11.37
CA ASN A 265 20.64 10.32 10.97
C ASN A 265 21.91 9.64 11.50
N LYS A 266 21.78 8.84 12.56
CA LYS A 266 22.87 8.07 13.19
C LYS A 266 23.01 6.65 12.62
N GLY A 267 22.16 6.24 11.67
CA GLY A 267 22.12 4.87 11.16
C GLY A 267 21.74 3.83 12.22
N ASP A 268 21.03 4.25 13.27
CA ASP A 268 20.66 3.44 14.43
C ASP A 268 19.27 2.79 14.27
N GLY A 269 18.62 2.95 13.12
CA GLY A 269 17.28 2.43 12.86
C GLY A 269 16.18 3.18 13.63
N GLN A 270 16.49 4.33 14.23
CA GLN A 270 15.56 5.12 15.04
C GLN A 270 15.12 6.42 14.34
N GLY A 271 14.93 6.36 13.02
CA GLY A 271 14.35 7.49 12.30
C GLY A 271 12.97 7.87 12.84
N PRO A 272 12.49 9.12 12.62
CA PRO A 272 11.19 9.58 13.12
C PRO A 272 10.00 8.71 12.67
N ARG A 273 10.18 7.91 11.61
CA ARG A 273 9.17 6.96 11.11
C ARG A 273 9.43 5.50 11.50
N ALA A 274 10.53 5.18 12.18
CA ALA A 274 10.86 3.81 12.57
C ALA A 274 9.82 3.15 13.50
N TYR A 275 9.01 3.94 14.21
CA TYR A 275 8.05 3.41 15.18
C TYR A 275 6.99 2.47 14.57
N PHE A 276 6.57 2.70 13.32
CA PHE A 276 5.56 1.88 12.64
C PHE A 276 6.13 0.87 11.63
N ILE A 277 7.43 0.96 11.31
CA ILE A 277 8.07 0.08 10.32
C ILE A 277 8.24 -1.31 10.95
N ASN A 278 7.76 -2.34 10.26
CA ASN A 278 7.88 -3.75 10.64
C ASN A 278 8.14 -4.59 9.38
N PRO A 279 9.24 -5.37 9.31
CA PRO A 279 10.34 -5.46 10.30
C PRO A 279 11.08 -4.13 10.48
N LYS A 280 11.66 -3.89 11.66
CA LYS A 280 12.34 -2.63 12.00
C LYS A 280 13.49 -2.33 11.01
N PRO A 281 13.77 -1.04 10.72
CA PRO A 281 14.91 -0.67 9.89
C PRO A 281 16.22 -1.23 10.47
N ALA A 282 17.15 -1.59 9.60
CA ALA A 282 18.45 -2.10 10.02
C ALA A 282 19.20 -1.08 10.90
N VAL A 283 19.80 -1.58 11.99
CA VAL A 283 20.69 -0.83 12.87
C VAL A 283 22.11 -0.97 12.34
N PHE A 284 22.53 -0.09 11.44
CA PHE A 284 23.83 -0.18 10.76
C PHE A 284 25.02 -0.09 11.73
N THR A 285 24.83 0.55 12.87
CA THR A 285 25.86 0.69 13.91
C THR A 285 26.07 -0.57 14.76
N SER A 286 25.21 -1.59 14.63
CA SER A 286 25.30 -2.86 15.37
C SER A 286 26.56 -3.67 15.00
N ALA A 287 27.05 -4.48 15.93
CA ALA A 287 28.21 -5.34 15.69
C ALA A 287 27.93 -6.37 14.59
N GLU A 288 26.69 -6.84 14.50
CA GLU A 288 26.20 -7.78 13.51
C GLU A 288 26.24 -7.15 12.11
N SER A 289 25.68 -5.94 11.97
CA SER A 289 25.68 -5.23 10.67
C SER A 289 27.11 -4.91 10.22
N ARG A 290 28.00 -4.52 11.14
CA ARG A 290 29.42 -4.27 10.83
C ARG A 290 30.19 -5.50 10.34
N LYS A 291 29.72 -6.71 10.67
CA LYS A 291 30.29 -7.98 10.18
C LYS A 291 29.63 -8.45 8.87
N ALA A 292 28.37 -8.08 8.66
CA ALA A 292 27.53 -8.63 7.61
C ALA A 292 27.29 -7.69 6.41
N MET A 293 27.70 -6.43 6.47
CA MET A 293 27.40 -5.43 5.43
C MET A 293 28.68 -4.80 4.88
N ASN A 294 29.18 -5.30 3.74
CA ASN A 294 30.19 -4.62 2.93
C ASN A 294 29.53 -3.76 1.83
N ARG A 295 30.33 -3.08 1.01
CA ARG A 295 29.84 -2.20 -0.07
C ARG A 295 28.86 -2.91 -1.03
N PRO A 296 29.19 -4.08 -1.63
CA PRO A 296 28.23 -4.84 -2.45
C PRO A 296 26.93 -5.19 -1.73
N VAL A 297 26.99 -5.68 -0.50
CA VAL A 297 25.77 -6.06 0.26
C VAL A 297 24.85 -4.87 0.51
N ILE A 298 25.42 -3.71 0.83
CA ILE A 298 24.66 -2.47 1.02
C ILE A 298 24.07 -2.02 -0.32
N PHE A 299 24.88 -2.05 -1.39
CA PHE A 299 24.45 -1.71 -2.74
C PHE A 299 23.24 -2.54 -3.17
N ASP A 300 23.30 -3.86 -3.02
CA ASP A 300 22.20 -4.76 -3.38
C ASP A 300 20.95 -4.49 -2.53
N GLY A 301 21.15 -4.15 -1.24
CA GLY A 301 20.05 -3.81 -0.36
C GLY A 301 19.34 -2.51 -0.68
N VAL A 302 20.07 -1.52 -1.18
CA VAL A 302 19.47 -0.28 -1.69
C VAL A 302 18.84 -0.53 -3.06
N SER A 303 19.56 -1.20 -3.96
CA SER A 303 19.13 -1.49 -5.34
C SER A 303 17.82 -2.28 -5.39
N LEU A 304 17.80 -3.46 -4.77
CA LEU A 304 16.67 -4.40 -4.85
C LEU A 304 15.62 -4.16 -3.76
N GLY A 305 15.92 -3.30 -2.79
CA GLY A 305 15.11 -3.15 -1.59
C GLY A 305 15.07 -4.43 -0.76
N ARG A 306 14.00 -4.57 0.05
CA ARG A 306 13.75 -5.75 0.87
C ARG A 306 12.28 -6.16 0.75
N ARG A 307 12.03 -7.25 0.01
CA ARG A 307 10.68 -7.82 -0.16
C ARG A 307 10.04 -8.11 1.20
N GLY A 308 8.75 -7.77 1.33
CA GLY A 308 8.02 -7.90 2.59
C GLY A 308 8.31 -6.82 3.64
N THR A 309 9.04 -5.76 3.27
CA THR A 309 9.34 -4.62 4.15
C THR A 309 9.00 -3.29 3.47
N GLU A 310 9.12 -2.20 4.22
CA GLU A 310 8.91 -0.83 3.71
C GLU A 310 10.08 -0.30 2.88
N MET A 311 11.20 -1.03 2.77
CA MET A 311 12.38 -0.60 2.01
C MET A 311 12.16 -0.89 0.51
N PRO A 312 11.93 0.15 -0.33
CA PRO A 312 11.66 -0.03 -1.75
C PRO A 312 12.91 -0.44 -2.53
N ALA A 313 12.69 -0.97 -3.73
CA ALA A 313 13.76 -1.16 -4.71
C ALA A 313 14.12 0.17 -5.36
N TRP A 314 15.27 0.75 -4.99
CA TRP A 314 15.69 2.06 -5.48
C TRP A 314 16.27 2.01 -6.90
N ASP A 315 16.60 0.82 -7.43
CA ASP A 315 17.02 0.61 -8.82
C ASP A 315 15.97 1.02 -9.85
N LYS A 316 14.71 1.21 -9.42
CA LYS A 316 13.61 1.68 -10.28
C LYS A 316 13.60 3.19 -10.49
N VAL A 317 14.33 3.93 -9.66
CA VAL A 317 14.28 5.40 -9.66
C VAL A 317 15.66 6.07 -9.53
N LEU A 318 16.71 5.31 -9.22
CA LEU A 318 18.10 5.78 -9.13
C LEU A 318 18.98 5.05 -10.14
N THR A 319 20.00 5.75 -10.62
CA THR A 319 21.10 5.16 -11.38
C THR A 319 21.98 4.29 -10.47
N LYS A 320 22.71 3.32 -11.05
CA LYS A 320 23.69 2.51 -10.30
C LYS A 320 24.72 3.38 -9.57
N GLN A 321 25.13 4.49 -10.17
CA GLN A 321 26.11 5.40 -9.56
C GLN A 321 25.53 6.14 -8.33
N GLU A 322 24.27 6.58 -8.36
CA GLU A 322 23.62 7.16 -7.18
C GLU A 322 23.47 6.14 -6.05
N ILE A 323 23.15 4.89 -6.38
CA ILE A 323 23.10 3.79 -5.41
C ILE A 323 24.49 3.52 -4.82
N ALA A 324 25.55 3.55 -5.63
CA ALA A 324 26.93 3.42 -5.15
C ALA A 324 27.30 4.56 -4.19
N ASN A 325 26.88 5.80 -4.49
CA ASN A 325 27.13 6.97 -3.64
C ASN A 325 26.52 6.80 -2.24
N VAL A 326 25.21 6.50 -2.15
CA VAL A 326 24.55 6.31 -0.84
C VAL A 326 25.08 5.08 -0.10
N SER A 327 25.44 4.02 -0.83
CA SER A 327 26.05 2.82 -0.24
C SER A 327 27.43 3.11 0.35
N GLU A 328 28.24 3.93 -0.32
CA GLU A 328 29.53 4.39 0.18
C GLU A 328 29.39 5.19 1.46
N TYR A 329 28.41 6.09 1.51
CA TYR A 329 28.11 6.86 2.71
C TYR A 329 27.74 5.94 3.87
N VAL A 330 26.77 5.02 3.70
CA VAL A 330 26.35 4.08 4.75
C VAL A 330 27.53 3.24 5.24
N PHE A 331 28.32 2.71 4.31
CA PHE A 331 29.49 1.91 4.64
C PHE A 331 30.50 2.70 5.48
N ARG A 332 30.93 3.88 5.02
CA ARG A 332 31.95 4.67 5.71
C ARG A 332 31.44 5.40 6.95
N ALA A 333 30.16 5.73 7.04
CA ALA A 333 29.62 6.46 8.17
C ALA A 333 29.25 5.54 9.34
N PHE A 334 28.71 4.35 9.06
CA PHE A 334 28.10 3.50 10.09
C PHE A 334 28.77 2.12 10.25
N ILE A 335 29.17 1.51 9.13
CA ILE A 335 29.78 0.16 9.12
C ILE A 335 31.27 0.22 9.47
N GLN A 336 32.04 1.04 8.76
CA GLN A 336 33.49 1.25 8.94
C GLN A 336 33.78 2.74 9.16
N PRO A 337 33.26 3.34 10.25
CA PRO A 337 33.58 4.72 10.59
C PRO A 337 35.09 4.91 10.76
N PRO A 338 35.67 6.04 10.30
CA PRO A 338 37.07 6.33 10.53
C PRO A 338 37.38 6.32 12.03
N LYS A 339 38.53 5.76 12.42
CA LYS A 339 38.93 5.73 13.82
C LYS A 339 39.15 7.17 14.28
N LYS A 340 38.79 7.49 15.53
CA LYS A 340 38.91 8.85 16.10
C LYS A 340 40.33 9.44 15.96
N ALA A 341 41.38 8.60 15.92
CA ALA A 341 42.76 9.02 15.73
C ALA A 341 43.06 9.55 14.30
N ASP A 342 42.35 9.07 13.27
CA ASP A 342 42.61 9.42 11.86
C ASP A 342 41.99 10.78 11.45
N VAL A 343 41.13 11.35 12.30
CA VAL A 343 40.47 12.64 12.08
C VAL A 343 41.27 13.79 12.72
N ALA A 344 42.05 13.50 13.77
CA ALA A 344 42.87 14.49 14.48
C ALA A 344 44.15 14.89 13.73
N SER A 345 44.59 14.08 12.75
CA SER A 345 45.81 14.27 11.97
C SER A 345 45.62 15.01 10.63
N ARG A 346 44.40 15.52 10.36
CA ARG A 346 44.06 16.28 9.13
C ARG A 346 43.60 17.72 9.39
N LYS A 347 43.86 18.25 10.59
CA LYS A 347 43.72 19.68 10.91
C LYS A 347 45.10 20.30 11.05
#